data_AF-A0A847H5W5-F1
#
_entry.id   AF-A0A847H5W5-F1
#
_cell.length_a   1.000
_cell.length_b   1.000
_cell.length_c   1.000
_cell.angle_alpha   90.00
_cell.angle_beta   90.00
_cell.angle_gamma   90.00
#
_symmetry.space_group_name_H-M   'P 1'
#
loop_
_entity.id
_entity.type
_entity.pdbx_description
1 polymer ?
#
loop_
_entity_poly.entity_id
_entity_poly.type
_entity_poly.pdbx_seq_one_letter_code
_entity_poly.pdbx_strand_id
1 'polypeptide(L)' 'MKTDVHPCFSETGHLKYARMHLPVALKCNIQCNYCNRKYDCVNESRPGV' A
#
# COMPACT_ATOMS: atom_id res chain seq x y z
N MET A 1 18.41 -10.68 -1.17
CA MET A 1 17.26 -9.76 -1.36
C MET A 1 17.49 -8.58 -0.42
N LYS A 2 17.61 -7.33 -0.92
CA LYS A 2 17.92 -6.18 -0.05
C LYS A 2 16.67 -5.73 0.71
N THR A 3 16.32 -6.46 1.75
CA THR A 3 15.22 -6.14 2.68
C THR A 3 15.53 -4.90 3.51
N ASP A 4 16.81 -4.69 3.85
CA ASP A 4 17.25 -3.61 4.74
C ASP A 4 17.01 -2.19 4.19
N VAL A 5 16.88 -2.05 2.86
CA VAL A 5 16.64 -0.76 2.19
C VAL A 5 15.17 -0.52 1.85
N HIS A 6 14.32 -1.56 1.90
CA HIS A 6 12.94 -1.41 1.50
C HIS A 6 12.11 -0.86 2.67
N PRO A 7 11.42 0.29 2.50
CA PRO A 7 10.77 0.98 3.62
C PRO A 7 9.63 0.20 4.25
N CYS A 8 9.04 -0.80 3.58
CA CYS A 8 8.00 -1.64 4.19
C CYS A 8 8.53 -2.87 4.94
N PHE A 9 9.82 -3.20 4.82
CA PHE A 9 10.38 -4.46 5.34
C PHE A 9 11.55 -4.25 6.32
N SER A 10 11.92 -3.00 6.61
CA SER A 10 13.00 -2.67 7.53
C SER A 10 12.58 -1.56 8.49
N GLU A 11 12.78 -1.82 9.79
CA GLU A 11 12.58 -0.84 10.86
C GLU A 11 13.52 0.37 10.70
N THR A 12 14.73 0.19 10.19
CA THR A 12 15.62 1.34 9.95
C THR A 12 15.47 1.92 8.55
N GLY A 13 14.99 1.13 7.59
CA GLY A 13 14.85 1.52 6.20
C GLY A 13 13.77 2.57 5.96
N HIS A 14 12.65 2.51 6.70
CA HIS A 14 11.56 3.48 6.54
C HIS A 14 11.92 4.92 6.97
N LEU A 15 12.96 5.09 7.79
CA LEU A 15 13.48 6.39 8.19
C LEU A 15 14.39 7.03 7.14
N LYS A 16 14.92 6.23 6.19
CA LYS A 16 15.97 6.65 5.25
C LYS A 16 15.54 6.60 3.78
N TYR A 17 14.56 5.77 3.45
CA TYR A 17 14.16 5.49 2.07
C TYR A 17 12.65 5.65 1.91
N ALA A 18 12.21 6.12 0.74
CA ALA A 18 10.80 6.31 0.42
C ALA A 18 10.39 5.46 -0.80
N ARG A 19 9.09 5.19 -0.92
CA ARG A 19 8.49 4.57 -2.12
C ARG A 19 7.26 5.36 -2.56
N MET A 20 7.05 5.45 -3.86
CA MET A 20 5.84 6.03 -4.45
C MET A 20 5.05 4.95 -5.19
N HIS A 21 3.74 5.03 -5.12
CA HIS A 21 2.82 4.16 -5.87
C HIS A 21 2.26 4.96 -7.04
N LEU A 22 2.25 4.36 -8.23
CA LEU A 22 1.65 4.97 -9.43
C LEU A 22 0.27 4.34 -9.68
N PRO A 23 -0.80 5.13 -9.78
CA PRO A 23 -2.17 4.62 -9.92
C PRO A 23 -2.44 4.19 -11.38
N VAL A 24 -1.87 3.06 -11.78
CA VAL A 24 -2.02 2.50 -13.15
C VAL A 24 -3.11 1.42 -13.25
N ALA A 25 -3.64 0.95 -12.13
CA ALA A 25 -4.59 -0.16 -12.06
C ALA A 25 -5.98 0.28 -11.61
N LEU A 26 -6.84 0.68 -12.56
CA LEU A 26 -8.18 1.23 -12.29
C LEU A 26 -9.27 0.19 -12.00
N LYS A 27 -9.01 -1.09 -12.26
CA LYS A 27 -10.02 -2.15 -12.17
C LYS A 27 -9.54 -3.28 -11.26
N CYS A 28 -10.44 -3.73 -10.39
CA CYS A 28 -10.29 -4.93 -9.59
C CYS A 28 -11.24 -6.04 -10.09
N ASN A 29 -10.79 -7.29 -10.06
CA ASN A 29 -11.59 -8.46 -10.46
C ASN A 29 -12.50 -9.01 -9.35
N ILE A 30 -12.28 -8.59 -8.09
CA ILE A 30 -13.06 -9.01 -6.92
C ILE A 30 -13.55 -7.75 -6.17
N GLN A 31 -14.70 -7.85 -5.49
CA GLN A 31 -15.23 -6.80 -4.63
C GLN A 31 -15.21 -7.27 -3.17
N CYS A 32 -14.33 -6.67 -2.35
CA CYS A 32 -14.31 -6.92 -0.92
C CYS A 32 -15.46 -6.19 -0.22
N ASN A 33 -15.95 -6.73 0.89
CA ASN A 33 -17.05 -6.12 1.67
C ASN A 33 -16.71 -4.74 2.26
N TYR A 34 -15.42 -4.43 2.43
CA TYR A 34 -14.93 -3.18 3.01
C TYR A 34 -14.36 -2.19 1.97
N CYS A 35 -14.41 -2.53 0.68
CA CYS A 35 -13.89 -1.68 -0.39
C CYS A 35 -15.03 -0.90 -1.04
N ASN A 36 -14.85 0.39 -1.36
CA ASN A 36 -15.73 1.10 -2.26
C ASN A 36 -14.89 1.79 -3.34
N ARG A 37 -15.13 1.42 -4.61
CA ARG A 37 -14.28 1.75 -5.76
C ARG A 37 -14.41 3.19 -6.24
N LYS A 38 -15.33 3.98 -5.68
CA LYS A 38 -15.43 5.42 -5.99
C LYS A 38 -14.27 6.21 -5.39
N TYR A 39 -13.54 5.64 -4.44
CA TYR A 39 -12.41 6.29 -3.80
C TYR A 39 -11.24 5.30 -3.70
N ASP A 40 -10.02 5.79 -3.89
CA ASP A 40 -8.80 4.96 -3.78
C ASP A 40 -8.63 4.38 -2.36
N CYS A 41 -9.20 5.05 -1.35
CA CYS A 41 -9.31 4.58 0.02
C CYS A 41 -10.61 5.11 0.65
N VAL A 42 -11.61 4.24 0.82
CA VAL A 42 -12.89 4.63 1.49
C VAL A 42 -12.79 4.56 3.00
N ASN A 43 -11.75 3.90 3.50
CA ASN A 43 -11.37 3.89 4.89
C ASN A 43 -9.86 3.69 4.86
N GLU A 44 -9.07 4.45 5.62
CA GLU A 44 -7.70 4.08 5.99
C GLU A 44 -7.66 2.76 6.81
N SER A 45 -8.67 1.89 6.72
CA SER A 45 -8.64 0.53 7.24
C SER A 45 -7.81 -0.34 6.31
N ARG A 46 -6.49 -0.13 6.37
CA ARG A 46 -5.51 -1.17 6.11
C ARG A 46 -5.21 -1.83 7.47
N PRO A 47 -6.03 -2.80 7.94
CA PRO A 47 -5.67 -3.52 9.16
C PRO A 47 -4.39 -4.30 8.86
N GLY A 48 -3.25 -3.80 9.34
CA GLY A 48 -1.93 -4.41 9.13
C GLY A 48 -1.01 -3.71 8.13
N VAL A 49 -1.28 -2.44 7.77
CA VAL A 49 -0.19 -1.49 7.42
C VAL A 49 0.10 -0.63 8.64
#